data_AF-A0A520WUV5-F1
#
_entry.id   AF-A0A520WUV5-F1
#
_cell.length_a   1.000
_cell.length_b   1.000
_cell.length_c   1.000
_cell.angle_alpha   90.00
_cell.angle_beta   90.00
_cell.angle_gamma   90.00
#
_symmetry.space_group_name_H-M   'P 1'
#
loop_
_entity.id
_entity.type
_entity.pdbx_description
1 polymer ?
#
loop_
_entity_poly.entity_id
_entity_poly.type
_entity_poly.pdbx_seq_one_letter_code
_entity_poly.pdbx_strand_id
1 'polypeptide(L)'
;MALRDEIFDHRPDPDNPGWHHWNLKDDTLFNGAVMGKLVARREGDACRLRMFPERRHENLQGIIHGAVSLALIDISLFTTMHVVGSGNAGPSVTLELSTQFIGGGDPSRPLDAVTEIMRETGKLVFVR
;
A
#
# COMPACT_ATOMS: atom_id res chain seq x y z
N MET A 1 -10.21 -12.52 -7.74
CA MET A 1 -10.28 -11.99 -9.11
C MET A 1 -8.98 -11.24 -9.36
N ALA A 2 -8.24 -11.57 -10.43
CA ALA A 2 -6.99 -10.87 -10.75
C ALA A 2 -7.26 -9.37 -10.92
N LEU A 3 -6.32 -8.51 -10.50
CA LEU A 3 -6.36 -7.09 -10.85
C LEU A 3 -6.47 -7.02 -12.37
N ARG A 4 -7.50 -6.36 -12.88
CA ARG A 4 -7.61 -6.21 -14.33
C ARG A 4 -6.47 -5.31 -14.76
N ASP A 5 -5.63 -5.81 -15.68
CA ASP A 5 -4.51 -5.06 -16.28
C ASP A 5 -4.96 -3.72 -16.90
N GLU A 6 -6.27 -3.55 -17.15
CA GLU A 6 -6.88 -2.31 -17.61
C GLU A 6 -6.88 -1.20 -16.55
N ILE A 7 -6.92 -1.55 -15.26
CA ILE A 7 -7.10 -0.61 -14.14
C ILE A 7 -5.77 -0.36 -13.42
N PHE A 8 -4.94 -1.38 -13.28
CA PHE A 8 -3.66 -1.30 -12.55
C PHE A 8 -2.47 -1.52 -13.48
N ASP A 9 -1.37 -0.81 -13.20
CA ASP A 9 -0.04 -1.16 -13.66
C ASP A 9 0.65 -1.98 -12.58
N HIS A 10 0.89 -3.26 -12.88
CA HIS A 10 1.57 -4.22 -12.01
C HIS A 10 2.84 -4.81 -12.67
N ARG A 11 3.45 -4.07 -13.60
CA ARG A 11 4.70 -4.49 -14.23
C ARG A 11 5.88 -4.40 -13.26
N PRO A 12 6.97 -5.14 -13.49
CA PRO A 12 8.21 -4.98 -12.73
C PRO A 12 8.68 -3.53 -12.73
N ASP A 13 9.13 -3.05 -11.58
CA ASP A 13 9.69 -1.71 -11.43
C ASP A 13 11.15 -1.69 -11.92
N PRO A 14 11.51 -0.84 -12.90
CA PRO A 14 12.86 -0.83 -13.45
C PRO A 14 13.91 -0.29 -12.47
N ASP A 15 13.52 0.56 -11.53
CA ASP A 15 14.42 1.20 -10.55
C ASP A 15 14.57 0.37 -9.28
N ASN A 16 13.65 -0.59 -9.05
CA ASN A 16 13.58 -1.43 -7.86
C ASN A 16 13.48 -2.91 -8.26
N PRO A 17 14.61 -3.58 -8.55
CA PRO A 17 14.61 -5.00 -8.91
C PRO A 17 13.89 -5.88 -7.88
N GLY A 18 12.98 -6.73 -8.36
CA GLY A 18 12.15 -7.61 -7.53
C GLY A 18 10.88 -6.94 -6.99
N TRP A 19 10.64 -5.68 -7.29
CA TRP A 19 9.40 -4.98 -6.99
C TRP A 19 8.52 -4.86 -8.23
N HIS A 20 7.22 -4.70 -8.00
CA HIS A 20 6.23 -4.44 -9.05
C HIS A 20 5.51 -3.14 -8.74
N HIS A 21 5.05 -2.45 -9.78
CA HIS A 21 4.18 -1.30 -9.60
C HIS A 21 2.89 -1.68 -8.86
N TRP A 22 2.39 -0.77 -8.04
CA TRP A 22 1.05 -0.82 -7.45
C TRP A 22 0.29 0.48 -7.79
N ASN A 23 0.25 0.81 -9.07
CA ASN A 23 -0.27 2.10 -9.53
C ASN A 23 -1.57 1.90 -10.28
N LEU A 24 -2.56 2.77 -10.01
CA LEU A 24 -3.73 2.89 -10.87
C LEU A 24 -3.29 3.57 -12.17
N LYS A 25 -3.89 3.17 -13.29
CA LYS A 25 -3.65 3.87 -14.57
C LYS A 25 -4.26 5.27 -14.59
N ASP A 26 -5.32 5.49 -13.81
CA ASP A 26 -5.86 6.81 -13.54
C ASP A 26 -5.14 7.40 -12.32
N ASP A 27 -4.19 8.29 -12.58
CA ASP A 27 -3.36 8.94 -11.58
C ASP A 27 -4.07 10.08 -10.85
N THR A 28 -5.30 10.43 -11.24
CA THR A 28 -6.12 11.45 -10.58
C THR A 28 -6.88 10.92 -9.37
N LEU A 29 -6.98 9.60 -9.24
CA LEU A 29 -7.54 8.93 -8.08
C LEU A 29 -6.57 8.97 -6.90
N PHE A 30 -7.11 8.82 -5.69
CA PHE A 30 -6.40 9.06 -4.42
C PHE A 30 -4.98 8.44 -4.36
N ASN A 31 -4.79 7.18 -4.76
CA ASN A 31 -3.47 6.54 -4.74
C ASN A 31 -2.45 7.31 -5.60
N GLY A 32 -2.77 7.62 -6.85
CA GLY A 32 -1.86 8.38 -7.72
C GLY A 32 -1.76 9.85 -7.32
N ALA A 33 -2.89 10.49 -7.04
CA ALA A 33 -2.98 11.92 -6.81
C ALA A 33 -2.38 12.36 -5.47
N VAL A 34 -2.51 11.52 -4.44
CA VAL A 34 -2.07 11.82 -3.07
C VAL A 34 -0.83 11.04 -2.67
N MET A 35 -0.66 9.78 -3.08
CA MET A 35 0.48 8.95 -2.64
C MET A 35 1.62 8.90 -3.65
N GLY A 36 1.33 9.20 -4.92
CA GLY A 36 2.30 9.12 -6.01
C GLY A 36 2.65 7.67 -6.38
N LYS A 37 3.92 7.43 -6.73
CA LYS A 37 4.41 6.11 -7.12
C LYS A 37 4.36 5.15 -5.92
N LEU A 38 3.68 4.02 -6.12
CA LEU A 38 3.66 2.90 -5.18
C LEU A 38 4.27 1.66 -5.82
N VAL A 39 5.05 0.91 -5.05
CA VAL A 39 5.62 -0.38 -5.46
C VAL A 39 5.41 -1.43 -4.38
N ALA A 40 5.14 -2.66 -4.79
CA ALA A 40 4.89 -3.78 -3.91
C ALA A 40 5.86 -4.95 -4.17
N ARG A 41 6.18 -5.68 -3.12
CA ARG A 41 7.02 -6.89 -3.19
C ARG A 41 6.53 -7.93 -2.20
N ARG A 42 6.47 -9.18 -2.65
CA ARG A 42 6.23 -10.32 -1.76
C ARG A 42 7.49 -10.67 -0.97
N GLU A 43 7.34 -10.89 0.34
CA GLU A 43 8.40 -11.27 1.27
C GLU A 43 7.95 -12.51 2.07
N GLY A 44 8.09 -13.70 1.46
CA GLY A 44 7.55 -14.93 2.04
C GLY A 44 6.02 -14.90 2.10
N ASP A 45 5.49 -14.91 3.32
CA ASP A 45 4.05 -14.83 3.63
C ASP A 45 3.57 -13.39 3.88
N ALA A 46 4.48 -12.40 3.79
CA ALA A 46 4.15 -10.99 3.89
C ALA A 46 4.19 -10.27 2.52
N CYS A 47 3.54 -9.12 2.46
CA CYS A 47 3.67 -8.15 1.38
C CYS A 47 4.26 -6.86 1.93
N ARG A 48 5.26 -6.32 1.23
CA ARG A 48 5.80 -4.98 1.49
C ARG A 48 5.28 -4.02 0.43
N LEU A 49 4.54 -3.01 0.86
CA LEU A 49 4.18 -1.85 0.06
C LEU A 49 5.13 -0.70 0.39
N ARG A 50 5.62 -0.01 -0.63
CA ARG A 50 6.50 1.15 -0.50
C ARG A 50 5.92 2.36 -1.20
N MET A 51 6.02 3.51 -0.53
CA MET A 51 5.85 4.83 -1.16
C MET A 51 7.13 5.65 -1.12
N PHE A 52 7.21 6.64 -2.00
CA PHE A 52 8.31 7.59 -2.09
C PHE A 52 7.81 8.97 -1.66
N PRO A 53 8.24 9.50 -0.51
CA PRO A 53 7.75 10.78 -0.03
C PRO A 53 8.07 11.95 -0.95
N GLU A 54 7.18 12.94 -0.92
CA GLU A 54 7.25 14.20 -1.65
C GLU A 54 6.89 15.33 -0.69
N ARG A 55 7.20 16.58 -1.06
CA ARG A 55 6.91 17.75 -0.22
C ARG A 55 5.44 17.85 0.22
N ARG A 56 4.50 17.43 -0.65
CA ARG A 56 3.06 17.43 -0.35
C ARG A 56 2.65 16.42 0.73
N HIS A 57 3.51 15.45 1.06
CA HIS A 57 3.26 14.43 2.08
C HIS A 57 3.69 14.88 3.49
N GLU A 58 4.41 15.99 3.60
CA GLU A 58 4.87 16.52 4.88
C GLU A 58 3.77 17.30 5.62
N ASN A 59 3.85 17.33 6.95
CA ASN A 59 3.07 18.23 7.79
C ASN A 59 3.83 19.55 8.06
N LEU A 60 3.26 20.41 8.91
CA LEU A 60 3.86 21.70 9.28
C LEU A 60 5.29 21.60 9.82
N GLN A 61 5.66 20.49 10.47
CA GLN A 61 6.98 20.28 11.05
C GLN A 61 8.01 19.77 10.03
N GLY A 62 7.60 19.52 8.79
CA GLY A 62 8.49 18.96 7.76
C GLY A 62 8.76 17.45 7.93
N ILE A 63 7.91 16.74 8.67
CA ILE A 63 7.92 15.28 8.75
C ILE A 63 6.66 14.73 8.08
N ILE A 64 6.62 13.42 7.82
CA ILE A 64 5.45 12.78 7.19
C ILE A 64 4.17 13.07 7.97
N HIS A 65 3.14 13.55 7.27
CA HIS A 65 1.82 13.77 7.84
C HIS A 65 1.19 12.42 8.23
N GLY A 66 0.61 12.32 9.43
CA GLY A 66 0.05 11.06 9.93
C GLY A 66 -1.02 10.44 9.01
N ALA A 67 -1.81 11.28 8.32
CA ALA A 67 -2.77 10.81 7.32
C ALA A 67 -2.12 10.11 6.11
N VAL A 68 -0.89 10.48 5.72
CA VAL A 68 -0.14 9.80 4.65
C VAL A 68 0.28 8.42 5.14
N SER A 69 0.76 8.31 6.38
CA SER A 69 1.09 7.01 6.96
C SER A 69 -0.15 6.10 7.06
N LEU A 70 -1.30 6.62 7.48
CA LEU A 70 -2.55 5.85 7.53
C LEU A 70 -3.02 5.42 6.15
N ALA A 71 -2.92 6.30 5.15
CA ALA A 71 -3.23 5.96 3.77
C ALA A 71 -2.32 4.83 3.25
N LEU A 72 -1.02 4.86 3.56
CA LEU A 72 -0.10 3.78 3.20
C LEU A 72 -0.50 2.47 3.87
N ILE A 73 -0.84 2.50 5.17
CA ILE A 73 -1.28 1.31 5.92
C ILE A 73 -2.58 0.77 5.30
N ASP A 74 -3.56 1.62 5.04
CA ASP A 74 -4.85 1.22 4.44
C ASP A 74 -4.65 0.55 3.07
N ILE A 75 -3.88 1.17 2.17
CA ILE A 75 -3.57 0.61 0.85
C ILE A 75 -2.82 -0.72 0.99
N SER A 76 -1.92 -0.83 1.99
CA SER A 76 -1.15 -2.05 2.23
C SER A 76 -2.03 -3.27 2.54
N LEU A 77 -3.18 -3.07 3.20
CA LEU A 77 -4.13 -4.14 3.49
C LEU A 77 -4.60 -4.81 2.18
N PHE A 78 -4.98 -4.00 1.19
CA PHE A 78 -5.42 -4.49 -0.11
C PHE A 78 -4.27 -5.08 -0.92
N THR A 79 -3.11 -4.44 -0.93
CA THR A 79 -1.94 -4.98 -1.65
C THR A 79 -1.58 -6.37 -1.13
N THR A 80 -1.67 -6.57 0.17
CA THR A 80 -1.40 -7.85 0.84
C THR A 80 -2.42 -8.89 0.44
N MET A 81 -3.71 -8.58 0.53
CA MET A 81 -4.76 -9.48 0.06
C MET A 81 -4.57 -9.94 -1.40
N HIS A 82 -4.04 -9.07 -2.26
CA HIS A 82 -3.77 -9.39 -3.66
C HIS A 82 -2.46 -10.15 -3.88
N VAL A 83 -1.38 -9.82 -3.16
CA VAL A 83 -0.04 -10.38 -3.37
C VAL A 83 0.16 -11.72 -2.65
N VAL A 84 -0.41 -11.87 -1.45
CA VAL A 84 -0.25 -13.07 -0.61
C VAL A 84 -1.54 -13.87 -0.44
N GLY A 85 -2.73 -13.27 -0.63
CA GLY A 85 -4.01 -13.94 -0.39
C GLY A 85 -4.38 -15.03 -1.39
N SER A 86 -5.45 -15.76 -1.07
CA SER A 86 -5.92 -16.94 -1.81
C SER A 86 -6.58 -16.65 -3.19
N GLY A 87 -6.57 -15.39 -3.64
CA GLY A 87 -7.09 -14.98 -4.94
C GLY A 87 -8.55 -14.55 -4.95
N ASN A 88 -9.22 -14.46 -3.80
CA ASN A 88 -10.62 -14.02 -3.68
C ASN A 88 -10.81 -12.55 -3.23
N ALA A 89 -9.83 -11.69 -3.53
CA ALA A 89 -9.88 -10.25 -3.27
C ALA A 89 -10.80 -9.53 -4.27
N GLY A 90 -12.11 -9.82 -4.24
CA GLY A 90 -13.11 -9.01 -4.95
C GLY A 90 -13.11 -7.55 -4.46
N PRO A 91 -14.04 -6.71 -4.94
CA PRO A 91 -14.22 -5.37 -4.40
C PRO A 91 -14.34 -5.43 -2.88
N SER A 92 -13.42 -4.76 -2.19
CA SER A 92 -13.26 -4.82 -0.74
C SER A 92 -13.22 -3.41 -0.17
N VAL A 93 -13.62 -3.27 1.09
CA VAL A 93 -13.58 -1.99 1.81
C VAL A 93 -12.97 -2.20 3.19
N THR A 94 -12.24 -1.20 3.68
CA THR A 94 -11.72 -1.19 5.04
C THR A 94 -12.87 -0.96 6.01
N LEU A 95 -13.14 -1.93 6.88
CA LEU A 95 -14.18 -1.80 7.90
C LEU A 95 -13.66 -1.10 9.17
N GLU A 96 -12.42 -1.40 9.53
CA GLU A 96 -11.74 -0.87 10.70
C GLU A 96 -10.23 -0.89 10.45
N LEU A 97 -9.54 0.12 10.95
CA LEU A 97 -8.08 0.22 10.94
C LEU A 97 -7.64 0.91 12.22
N SER A 98 -6.99 0.16 13.11
CA SER A 98 -6.40 0.68 14.33
C SER A 98 -4.90 0.91 14.14
N THR A 99 -4.40 2.06 14.55
CA THR A 99 -2.97 2.39 14.45
C THR A 99 -2.53 3.24 15.63
N GLN A 100 -1.34 2.97 16.14
CA GLN A 100 -0.68 3.80 17.15
C GLN A 100 0.58 4.40 16.53
N PHE A 101 0.67 5.73 16.52
CA PHE A 101 1.87 6.42 16.08
C PHE A 101 2.91 6.46 17.19
N ILE A 102 4.07 5.84 16.94
CA ILE A 102 5.17 5.76 17.92
C ILE A 102 6.36 6.67 17.58
N GLY A 103 6.31 7.38 16.44
CA GLY A 103 7.37 8.27 15.98
C GLY A 103 7.02 9.03 14.70
N GLY A 104 7.82 10.04 14.37
CA GLY A 104 7.70 10.83 13.14
C GLY A 104 8.40 10.16 11.95
N GLY A 105 7.81 10.28 10.76
CA GLY A 105 8.41 9.77 9.52
C GLY A 105 9.38 10.76 8.88
N ASP A 106 10.54 10.25 8.42
CA ASP A 106 11.55 11.02 7.69
C ASP A 106 11.21 11.08 6.18
N PRO A 107 10.92 12.28 5.63
CA PRO A 107 10.54 12.41 4.21
C PRO A 107 11.71 12.20 3.24
N SER A 108 12.96 12.12 3.71
CA SER A 108 14.11 11.85 2.84
C SER A 108 14.28 10.37 2.49
N ARG A 109 13.46 9.50 3.08
CA ARG A 109 13.56 8.04 2.96
C ARG A 109 12.25 7.43 2.46
N PRO A 110 12.27 6.32 1.72
CA PRO A 110 11.06 5.58 1.40
C PRO A 110 10.33 5.13 2.67
N LEU A 111 8.99 5.12 2.62
CA LEU A 111 8.14 4.57 3.67
C LEU A 111 7.63 3.20 3.25
N ASP A 112 7.79 2.21 4.12
CA ASP A 112 7.35 0.85 3.91
C ASP A 112 6.23 0.48 4.89
N ALA A 113 5.18 -0.14 4.38
CA ALA A 113 4.23 -0.93 5.16
C ALA A 113 4.48 -2.40 4.85
N VAL A 114 4.67 -3.22 5.88
CA VAL A 114 4.88 -4.67 5.77
C VAL A 114 3.74 -5.35 6.48
N THR A 115 2.98 -6.12 5.73
CA THR A 115 1.71 -6.64 6.22
C THR A 115 1.52 -8.09 5.81
N GLU A 116 0.81 -8.85 6.65
CA GLU A 116 0.54 -10.26 6.46
C GLU A 116 -0.93 -10.59 6.73
N ILE A 117 -1.42 -11.68 6.13
CA ILE A 117 -2.79 -12.14 6.35
C ILE A 117 -2.83 -13.02 7.59
N MET A 118 -3.54 -12.55 8.62
CA MET A 118 -3.73 -13.30 9.85
C MET A 118 -4.80 -14.36 9.71
N ARG A 119 -5.89 -14.02 9.01
CA ARG A 119 -7.04 -14.90 8.85
C ARG A 119 -7.90 -14.47 7.68
N GLU A 120 -8.28 -15.44 6.86
CA GLU A 120 -9.35 -15.31 5.88
C GLU A 120 -10.61 -16.03 6.39
N THR A 121 -11.76 -15.41 6.17
CA THR A 121 -13.08 -16.01 6.37
C THR A 121 -13.87 -15.90 5.07
N GLY A 122 -15.14 -16.31 5.06
CA GLY A 122 -15.96 -16.17 3.85
C GLY A 122 -16.27 -14.71 3.45
N LYS A 123 -16.20 -13.74 4.38
CA LYS A 123 -16.57 -12.33 4.11
C LYS A 123 -15.60 -11.28 4.65
N LEU A 124 -14.68 -11.69 5.53
CA LEU A 124 -13.74 -10.80 6.21
C LEU A 124 -12.33 -11.36 6.07
N VAL A 125 -11.37 -10.45 5.90
CA VAL A 125 -9.93 -10.74 5.94
C VAL A 125 -9.34 -9.85 7.03
N PHE A 126 -8.54 -10.46 7.90
CA PHE A 126 -7.81 -9.79 8.96
C PHE A 126 -6.34 -9.69 8.55
N VAL A 127 -5.84 -8.47 8.47
CA VAL A 127 -4.47 -8.14 8.04
C VAL A 127 -3.83 -7.30 9.15
N ARG A 128 -2.53 -7.47 9.35
CA ARG A 128 -1.73 -6.65 10.26
C ARG A 128 -0.43 -6.22 9.60
#